data_AF-A0A7X1P465-F1
#
_entry.id   AF-A0A7X1P465-F1
#
_cell.length_a   1.000
_cell.length_b   1.000
_cell.length_c   1.000
_cell.angle_alpha   90.00
_cell.angle_beta   90.00
_cell.angle_gamma   90.00
#
_symmetry.space_group_name_H-M   'P 1'
#
loop_
_entity.id
_entity.type
_entity.pdbx_description
1 polymer ?
#
loop_
_entity_poly.entity_id
_entity_poly.type
_entity_poly.pdbx_seq_one_letter_code
_entity_poly.pdbx_strand_id
1 'polypeptide(L)'
;MRRLAHIVLMSWLYLAGAQAWSAMTEPFPELQAAQRAAWETVGILAHGMTGSDPRRFPGIHAWLKEYRSLGGSIGKPPQNAPLPKLDAERHVSRSPVFWRAYFEQAPGDAFTLLWHGALLLGGGEASRAAYVLLLARQARDTEKPILEAIDGLLDHSQLVVQRGAQRVAEAAKLHDEGNPAAAAARLRVLVEAWPANALAHYELALTAASRQYTDAGRKPPPRARLSIHTDLPPSAEVASAYARARAHDPLLIRAYQGNETPAGDVLLVLGKTVRPLWDIIARDTQAETRDETLWQLADALQDAGIVELSLTAGQALIGREGGYDHGDRKFIAENLKSLAPGAVAPVLKRLAQTPAQFIRFVLP
;
A
#
# COMPACT_ATOMS: atom_id res chain seq x y z
N MET A 1 46.62 24.06 -25.90
CA MET A 1 46.63 22.70 -25.33
C MET A 1 46.02 22.60 -23.93
N ARG A 2 46.28 23.51 -22.97
CA ARG A 2 45.71 23.45 -21.61
C ARG A 2 44.16 23.54 -21.51
N ARG A 3 43.47 24.20 -22.45
CA ARG A 3 42.00 24.31 -22.45
C ARG A 3 41.26 23.07 -22.98
N LEU A 4 41.91 22.24 -23.79
CA LEU A 4 41.33 20.97 -24.30
C LEU A 4 41.36 19.88 -23.23
N ALA A 5 42.38 19.86 -22.36
CA ALA A 5 42.49 18.90 -21.27
C ALA A 5 41.40 19.07 -20.19
N HIS A 6 40.93 20.30 -19.93
CA HIS A 6 39.87 20.57 -18.94
C HIS A 6 38.47 20.14 -19.42
N ILE A 7 38.18 20.25 -20.72
CA ILE A 7 36.88 19.85 -21.27
C ILE A 7 36.75 18.33 -21.27
N VAL A 8 37.81 17.59 -21.62
CA VAL A 8 37.80 16.12 -21.61
C VAL A 8 37.66 15.56 -20.19
N LEU A 9 38.30 16.17 -19.18
CA LEU A 9 38.21 15.73 -17.78
C LEU A 9 36.81 15.95 -17.18
N MET A 10 36.14 17.05 -17.54
CA MET A 10 34.75 17.33 -17.12
C MET A 10 33.73 16.43 -17.81
N SER A 11 33.95 16.05 -19.08
CA SER A 11 33.08 15.10 -19.78
C SER A 11 33.19 13.68 -19.22
N TRP A 12 34.37 13.26 -18.76
CA TRP A 12 34.54 11.95 -18.11
C TRP A 12 33.91 11.88 -16.72
N LEU A 13 33.92 12.98 -15.93
CA LEU A 13 33.21 13.06 -14.65
C LEU A 13 31.68 13.07 -14.82
N TYR A 14 31.16 13.67 -15.91
CA TYR A 14 29.73 13.60 -16.24
C TYR A 14 29.29 12.22 -16.73
N LEU A 15 30.13 11.50 -17.49
CA LEU A 15 29.82 10.14 -17.95
C LEU A 15 29.96 9.09 -16.83
N ALA A 16 30.93 9.23 -15.93
CA ALA A 16 31.05 8.36 -14.75
C ALA A 16 29.95 8.65 -13.71
N GLY A 17 29.51 9.90 -13.56
CA GLY A 17 28.35 10.26 -12.73
C GLY A 17 27.01 9.79 -13.30
N ALA A 18 26.85 9.76 -14.62
CA ALA A 18 25.64 9.26 -15.28
C ALA A 18 25.55 7.73 -15.31
N GLN A 19 26.67 7.01 -15.39
CA GLN A 19 26.69 5.54 -15.33
C GLN A 19 26.48 5.00 -13.91
N ALA A 20 26.80 5.76 -12.86
CA ALA A 20 26.46 5.40 -11.48
C ALA A 20 24.96 5.58 -11.13
N TRP A 21 24.17 6.20 -12.03
CA TRP A 21 22.74 6.44 -11.84
C TRP A 21 21.82 5.48 -12.62
N SER A 22 22.36 4.48 -13.33
CA SER A 22 21.52 3.59 -14.17
C SER A 22 21.70 2.09 -13.96
N ALA A 23 22.16 1.66 -12.79
CA ALA A 23 21.88 0.31 -12.31
C ALA A 23 20.93 0.44 -11.13
N MET A 24 19.66 0.80 -11.39
CA MET A 24 18.63 0.58 -10.39
C MET A 24 18.71 -0.92 -10.05
N THR A 25 18.93 -1.27 -8.78
CA THR A 25 18.93 -2.66 -8.36
C THR A 25 17.61 -3.29 -8.82
N GLU A 26 17.68 -4.29 -9.70
CA GLU A 26 16.47 -4.90 -10.22
C GLU A 26 15.66 -5.52 -9.07
N PRO A 27 14.31 -5.40 -9.09
CA PRO A 27 13.47 -6.09 -8.13
C PRO A 27 13.75 -7.60 -8.16
N PHE A 28 13.64 -8.29 -7.03
CA PHE A 28 13.81 -9.75 -7.02
C PHE A 28 12.67 -10.45 -7.78
N PRO A 29 12.88 -11.69 -8.28
CA PRO A 29 11.96 -12.35 -9.19
C PRO A 29 10.50 -12.44 -8.70
N GLU A 30 10.29 -12.73 -7.41
CA GLU A 30 8.94 -12.82 -6.85
C GLU A 30 8.19 -11.48 -6.87
N LEU A 31 8.88 -10.35 -6.63
CA LEU A 31 8.28 -9.03 -6.72
C LEU A 31 7.95 -8.67 -8.18
N GLN A 32 8.85 -8.97 -9.13
CA GLN A 32 8.59 -8.76 -10.55
C GLN A 32 7.38 -9.59 -11.03
N ALA A 33 7.30 -10.86 -10.62
CA ALA A 33 6.20 -11.75 -10.95
C ALA A 33 4.87 -11.23 -10.38
N ALA A 34 4.86 -10.80 -9.11
CA ALA A 34 3.68 -10.24 -8.47
C ALA A 34 3.21 -8.93 -9.13
N GLN A 35 4.13 -8.02 -9.46
CA GLN A 35 3.81 -6.79 -10.18
C GLN A 35 3.24 -7.09 -11.58
N ARG A 36 3.81 -8.07 -12.28
CA ARG A 36 3.30 -8.49 -13.59
C ARG A 36 1.89 -9.05 -13.50
N ALA A 37 1.66 -10.00 -12.59
CA ALA A 37 0.34 -10.57 -12.35
C ALA A 37 -0.70 -9.47 -12.04
N ALA A 38 -0.34 -8.53 -11.16
CA ALA A 38 -1.14 -7.36 -10.85
C ALA A 38 -1.48 -6.50 -12.08
N TRP A 39 -0.50 -6.14 -12.91
CA TRP A 39 -0.74 -5.34 -14.12
C TRP A 39 -1.59 -6.09 -15.17
N GLU A 40 -1.41 -7.40 -15.29
CA GLU A 40 -2.27 -8.24 -16.13
C GLU A 40 -3.72 -8.21 -15.63
N THR A 41 -3.93 -8.39 -14.31
CA THR A 41 -5.25 -8.28 -13.69
C THR A 41 -5.86 -6.90 -13.91
N VAL A 42 -5.14 -5.80 -13.63
CA VAL A 42 -5.66 -4.45 -13.85
C VAL A 42 -6.02 -4.22 -15.32
N GLY A 43 -5.23 -4.74 -16.28
CA GLY A 43 -5.54 -4.64 -17.70
C GLY A 43 -6.84 -5.34 -18.08
N ILE A 44 -7.09 -6.53 -17.55
CA ILE A 44 -8.34 -7.28 -17.74
C ILE A 44 -9.53 -6.52 -17.12
N LEU A 45 -9.39 -6.03 -15.88
CA LEU A 45 -10.45 -5.27 -15.20
C LEU A 45 -10.75 -3.96 -15.94
N ALA A 46 -9.71 -3.24 -16.37
CA ALA A 46 -9.84 -2.02 -17.14
C ALA A 46 -10.55 -2.25 -18.48
N HIS A 47 -10.40 -3.43 -19.09
CA HIS A 47 -11.18 -3.82 -20.28
C HIS A 47 -12.67 -3.89 -19.98
N GLY A 48 -13.08 -4.56 -18.90
CA GLY A 48 -14.48 -4.61 -18.46
C GLY A 48 -15.05 -3.20 -18.19
N MET A 49 -14.25 -2.31 -17.59
CA MET A 49 -14.63 -0.93 -17.33
C MET A 49 -14.91 -0.09 -18.58
N THR A 50 -14.31 -0.42 -19.73
CA THR A 50 -14.48 0.36 -20.97
C THR A 50 -15.90 0.33 -21.54
N GLY A 51 -16.69 -0.69 -21.19
CA GLY A 51 -18.10 -0.81 -21.62
C GLY A 51 -19.07 0.10 -20.87
N SER A 52 -18.63 0.79 -19.82
CA SER A 52 -19.48 1.68 -19.01
C SER A 52 -19.85 2.97 -19.75
N ASP A 53 -21.05 3.52 -19.49
CA ASP A 53 -21.48 4.80 -20.08
C ASP A 53 -20.71 5.99 -19.46
N PRO A 54 -19.91 6.76 -20.23
CA PRO A 54 -19.11 7.87 -19.72
C PRO A 54 -19.94 9.02 -19.13
N ARG A 55 -21.22 9.15 -19.50
CA ARG A 55 -22.12 10.16 -18.92
C ARG A 55 -22.62 9.75 -17.54
N ARG A 56 -22.78 8.44 -17.31
CA ARG A 56 -23.28 7.87 -16.03
C ARG A 56 -22.17 7.54 -15.05
N PHE A 57 -20.98 7.20 -15.56
CA PHE A 57 -19.80 6.80 -14.79
C PHE A 57 -18.54 7.59 -15.22
N PRO A 58 -18.57 8.93 -15.10
CA PRO A 58 -17.47 9.79 -15.55
C PRO A 58 -16.16 9.62 -14.78
N GLY A 59 -16.21 9.19 -13.51
CA GLY A 59 -15.04 8.86 -12.70
C GLY A 59 -14.27 7.68 -13.25
N ILE A 60 -14.95 6.59 -13.61
CA ILE A 60 -14.34 5.41 -14.25
C ILE A 60 -13.62 5.81 -15.54
N HIS A 61 -14.22 6.64 -16.39
CA HIS A 61 -13.58 7.08 -17.64
C HIS A 61 -12.42 8.04 -17.42
N ALA A 62 -12.49 8.90 -16.39
CA ALA A 62 -11.37 9.74 -15.98
C ALA A 62 -10.19 8.87 -15.51
N TRP A 63 -10.46 7.84 -14.71
CA TRP A 63 -9.44 6.90 -14.27
C TRP A 63 -8.86 6.09 -15.44
N LEU A 64 -9.68 5.57 -16.36
CA LEU A 64 -9.19 4.86 -17.56
C LEU A 64 -8.26 5.72 -18.42
N LYS A 65 -8.50 7.04 -18.48
CA LYS A 65 -7.59 7.98 -19.14
C LYS A 65 -6.26 8.09 -18.40
N GLU A 66 -6.29 8.22 -17.08
CA GLU A 66 -5.09 8.27 -16.23
C GLU A 66 -4.30 6.95 -16.32
N TYR A 67 -4.96 5.81 -16.21
CA TYR A 67 -4.38 4.48 -16.37
C TYR A 67 -3.58 4.33 -17.67
N ARG A 68 -4.14 4.74 -18.81
CA ARG A 68 -3.42 4.74 -20.10
C ARG A 68 -2.22 5.68 -20.10
N SER A 69 -2.34 6.85 -19.47
CA SER A 69 -1.23 7.82 -19.38
C SER A 69 -0.06 7.31 -18.54
N LEU A 70 -0.33 6.38 -17.61
CA LEU A 70 0.70 5.69 -16.82
C LEU A 70 1.39 4.57 -17.61
N GLY A 71 0.97 4.28 -18.85
CA GLY A 71 1.45 3.15 -19.64
C GLY A 71 0.61 1.87 -19.48
N GLY A 72 -0.52 1.95 -18.75
CA GLY A 72 -1.46 0.84 -18.62
C GLY A 72 -2.05 0.41 -19.95
N SER A 73 -2.12 -0.89 -20.17
CA SER A 73 -2.69 -1.50 -21.39
C SER A 73 -4.08 -2.07 -21.09
N ILE A 74 -5.05 -1.80 -21.96
CA ILE A 74 -6.38 -2.39 -21.83
C ILE A 74 -6.33 -3.84 -22.34
N GLY A 75 -6.78 -4.79 -21.52
CA GLY A 75 -6.67 -6.23 -21.78
C GLY A 75 -5.35 -6.83 -21.28
N LYS A 76 -5.02 -8.04 -21.76
CA LYS A 76 -3.78 -8.73 -21.35
C LYS A 76 -2.56 -8.09 -22.03
N PRO A 77 -1.61 -7.50 -21.28
CA PRO A 77 -0.38 -6.96 -21.86
C PRO A 77 0.51 -8.07 -22.43
N PRO A 78 1.40 -7.77 -23.40
CA PRO A 78 2.42 -8.72 -23.85
C PRO A 78 3.31 -9.17 -22.70
N GLN A 79 3.66 -10.46 -22.66
CA GLN A 79 4.41 -11.06 -21.55
C GLN A 79 5.81 -10.45 -21.34
N ASN A 80 6.38 -9.83 -22.37
CA ASN A 80 7.70 -9.18 -22.32
C ASN A 80 7.61 -7.65 -22.29
N ALA A 81 6.41 -7.07 -22.18
CA ALA A 81 6.28 -5.63 -22.07
C ALA A 81 6.93 -5.14 -20.77
N PRO A 82 7.61 -3.97 -20.79
CA PRO A 82 8.08 -3.33 -19.57
C PRO A 82 6.86 -3.01 -18.70
N LEU A 83 6.97 -3.30 -17.40
CA LEU A 83 5.89 -2.99 -16.47
C LEU A 83 5.81 -1.48 -16.25
N PRO A 84 4.61 -0.89 -16.29
CA PRO A 84 4.47 0.52 -15.99
C PRO A 84 4.87 0.80 -14.53
N LYS A 85 5.50 1.95 -14.29
CA LYS A 85 5.82 2.40 -12.94
C LYS A 85 4.61 3.13 -12.35
N LEU A 86 4.08 2.62 -11.25
CA LEU A 86 2.96 3.22 -10.53
C LEU A 86 3.42 3.73 -9.16
N ASP A 87 3.26 5.03 -8.94
CA ASP A 87 3.27 5.61 -7.60
C ASP A 87 1.89 5.39 -6.98
N ALA A 88 1.75 4.32 -6.20
CA ALA A 88 0.49 3.91 -5.60
C ALA A 88 -0.09 4.99 -4.67
N GLU A 89 0.77 5.69 -3.92
CA GLU A 89 0.34 6.75 -3.03
C GLU A 89 -0.32 7.88 -3.82
N ARG A 90 0.29 8.30 -4.93
CA ARG A 90 -0.24 9.39 -5.76
C ARG A 90 -1.47 8.99 -6.57
N HIS A 91 -1.44 7.81 -7.17
CA HIS A 91 -2.41 7.40 -8.21
C HIS A 91 -3.54 6.51 -7.67
N VAL A 92 -3.41 6.00 -6.46
CA VAL A 92 -4.43 5.19 -5.77
C VAL A 92 -4.87 5.92 -4.50
N SER A 93 -4.04 5.90 -3.45
CA SER A 93 -4.41 6.34 -2.10
C SER A 93 -4.85 7.78 -2.04
N ARG A 94 -4.06 8.70 -2.60
CA ARG A 94 -4.36 10.13 -2.58
C ARG A 94 -5.04 10.63 -3.85
N SER A 95 -5.37 9.74 -4.79
CA SER A 95 -5.92 10.13 -6.10
C SER A 95 -7.41 10.43 -6.00
N PRO A 96 -7.84 11.69 -6.24
CA PRO A 96 -9.26 11.99 -6.31
C PRO A 96 -9.97 11.27 -7.46
N VAL A 97 -9.22 11.00 -8.53
CA VAL A 97 -9.72 10.32 -9.72
C VAL A 97 -10.02 8.85 -9.42
N PHE A 98 -9.09 8.17 -8.72
CA PHE A 98 -9.28 6.79 -8.26
C PHE A 98 -10.51 6.67 -7.36
N TRP A 99 -10.60 7.45 -6.29
CA TRP A 99 -11.71 7.36 -5.35
C TRP A 99 -13.05 7.73 -5.98
N ARG A 100 -13.09 8.67 -6.92
CA ARG A 100 -14.31 8.94 -7.68
C ARG A 100 -14.76 7.73 -8.50
N ALA A 101 -13.83 7.04 -9.19
CA ALA A 101 -14.14 5.82 -9.93
C ALA A 101 -14.54 4.67 -8.99
N TYR A 102 -13.89 4.56 -7.84
CA TYR A 102 -14.18 3.59 -6.80
C TYR A 102 -15.65 3.68 -6.34
N PHE A 103 -16.10 4.89 -5.97
CA PHE A 103 -17.48 5.11 -5.49
C PHE A 103 -18.53 5.22 -6.60
N GLU A 104 -18.16 5.02 -7.87
CA GLU A 104 -19.12 4.81 -8.97
C GLU A 104 -19.51 3.34 -9.14
N GLN A 105 -18.74 2.42 -8.54
CA GLN A 105 -19.01 0.99 -8.49
C GLN A 105 -19.88 0.64 -7.27
N ALA A 106 -20.46 -0.57 -7.28
CA ALA A 106 -21.31 -1.01 -6.17
C ALA A 106 -20.50 -1.15 -4.88
N PRO A 107 -21.06 -0.78 -3.71
CA PRO A 107 -20.36 -0.93 -2.44
C PRO A 107 -20.05 -2.40 -2.17
N GLY A 108 -18.85 -2.67 -1.63
CA GLY A 108 -18.40 -4.01 -1.28
C GLY A 108 -18.22 -4.96 -2.46
N ASP A 109 -18.23 -4.44 -3.69
CA ASP A 109 -18.03 -5.20 -4.90
C ASP A 109 -16.62 -5.79 -4.96
N ALA A 110 -16.53 -7.12 -5.08
CA ALA A 110 -15.27 -7.85 -5.10
C ALA A 110 -14.37 -7.44 -6.27
N PHE A 111 -14.95 -7.09 -7.41
CA PHE A 111 -14.21 -6.58 -8.57
C PHE A 111 -13.52 -5.26 -8.23
N THR A 112 -14.21 -4.35 -7.54
CA THR A 112 -13.65 -3.06 -7.08
C THR A 112 -12.49 -3.26 -6.10
N LEU A 113 -12.63 -4.20 -5.16
CA LEU A 113 -11.60 -4.51 -4.17
C LEU A 113 -10.39 -5.23 -4.78
N LEU A 114 -10.63 -6.16 -5.72
CA LEU A 114 -9.59 -6.80 -6.52
C LEU A 114 -8.81 -5.76 -7.32
N TRP A 115 -9.50 -4.84 -7.99
CA TRP A 115 -8.88 -3.74 -8.73
C TRP A 115 -7.98 -2.87 -7.84
N HIS A 116 -8.46 -2.51 -6.65
CA HIS A 116 -7.68 -1.75 -5.67
C HIS A 116 -6.41 -2.52 -5.22
N GLY A 117 -6.57 -3.79 -4.80
CA GLY A 117 -5.44 -4.63 -4.40
C GLY A 117 -4.42 -4.84 -5.52
N ALA A 118 -4.89 -5.05 -6.76
CA ALA A 118 -4.03 -5.22 -7.93
C ALA A 118 -3.24 -3.94 -8.23
N LEU A 119 -3.84 -2.75 -8.15
CA LEU A 119 -3.10 -1.50 -8.31
C LEU A 119 -2.02 -1.31 -7.24
N LEU A 120 -2.33 -1.58 -5.98
CA LEU A 120 -1.34 -1.53 -4.89
C LEU A 120 -0.16 -2.48 -5.18
N LEU A 121 -0.45 -3.74 -5.53
CA LEU A 121 0.59 -4.72 -5.82
C LEU A 121 1.41 -4.36 -7.07
N GLY A 122 0.78 -3.79 -8.10
CA GLY A 122 1.46 -3.27 -9.29
C GLY A 122 2.44 -2.13 -8.99
N GLY A 123 2.15 -1.33 -7.96
CA GLY A 123 3.07 -0.32 -7.39
C GLY A 123 4.12 -0.91 -6.44
N GLY A 124 4.06 -2.20 -6.12
CA GLY A 124 4.95 -2.88 -5.19
C GLY A 124 4.49 -2.84 -3.72
N GLU A 125 3.30 -2.34 -3.42
CA GLU A 125 2.73 -2.23 -2.06
C GLU A 125 2.16 -3.58 -1.58
N ALA A 126 2.99 -4.62 -1.50
CA ALA A 126 2.54 -6.00 -1.30
C ALA A 126 1.78 -6.22 0.03
N SER A 127 2.23 -5.62 1.14
CA SER A 127 1.51 -5.74 2.43
C SER A 127 0.10 -5.14 2.35
N ARG A 128 -0.01 -3.92 1.80
CA ARG A 128 -1.31 -3.23 1.65
C ARG A 128 -2.23 -3.94 0.67
N ALA A 129 -1.68 -4.43 -0.44
CA ALA A 129 -2.42 -5.25 -1.39
C ALA A 129 -2.99 -6.49 -0.71
N ALA A 130 -2.20 -7.22 0.08
CA ALA A 130 -2.67 -8.39 0.83
C ALA A 130 -3.84 -8.05 1.77
N TYR A 131 -3.79 -6.90 2.44
CA TYR A 131 -4.88 -6.45 3.32
C TYR A 131 -6.16 -6.16 2.55
N VAL A 132 -6.07 -5.42 1.44
CA VAL A 132 -7.24 -5.13 0.61
C VAL A 132 -7.83 -6.40 -0.02
N LEU A 133 -6.98 -7.32 -0.50
CA LEU A 133 -7.41 -8.59 -1.10
C LEU A 133 -8.05 -9.53 -0.08
N LEU A 134 -7.56 -9.54 1.16
CA LEU A 134 -8.20 -10.29 2.24
C LEU A 134 -9.60 -9.76 2.56
N LEU A 135 -9.78 -8.42 2.55
CA LEU A 135 -11.10 -7.80 2.67
C LEU A 135 -11.97 -8.07 1.44
N ALA A 136 -11.38 -8.16 0.24
CA ALA A 136 -12.09 -8.53 -0.99
C ALA A 136 -12.76 -9.92 -0.88
N ARG A 137 -12.10 -10.87 -0.21
CA ARG A 137 -12.69 -12.19 0.08
C ARG A 137 -13.94 -12.15 0.95
N GLN A 138 -14.18 -11.06 1.66
CA GLN A 138 -15.37 -10.87 2.50
C GLN A 138 -16.59 -10.36 1.70
N ALA A 139 -16.43 -10.06 0.40
CA ALA A 139 -17.54 -9.68 -0.46
C ALA A 139 -18.50 -10.86 -0.72
N ARG A 140 -19.80 -10.60 -0.59
CA ARG A 140 -20.86 -11.59 -0.86
C ARG A 140 -21.04 -11.81 -2.36
N ASP A 141 -21.51 -13.01 -2.71
CA ASP A 141 -21.88 -13.40 -4.08
C ASP A 141 -20.75 -13.20 -5.10
N THR A 142 -19.50 -13.36 -4.66
CA THR A 142 -18.34 -13.19 -5.54
C THR A 142 -18.27 -14.34 -6.54
N GLU A 143 -18.25 -14.00 -7.83
CA GLU A 143 -18.11 -14.98 -8.89
C GLU A 143 -16.76 -15.71 -8.83
N LYS A 144 -16.77 -16.99 -9.19
CA LYS A 144 -15.58 -17.86 -9.12
C LYS A 144 -14.34 -17.26 -9.80
N PRO A 145 -14.39 -16.68 -11.02
CA PRO A 145 -13.20 -16.10 -11.64
C PRO A 145 -12.60 -14.93 -10.85
N ILE A 146 -13.45 -14.13 -10.17
CA ILE A 146 -12.99 -13.02 -9.34
C ILE A 146 -12.34 -13.56 -8.06
N LEU A 147 -12.93 -14.58 -7.42
CA LEU A 147 -12.33 -15.26 -6.27
C LEU A 147 -10.95 -15.85 -6.61
N GLU A 148 -10.83 -16.56 -7.73
CA GLU A 148 -9.56 -17.13 -8.18
C GLU A 148 -8.50 -16.05 -8.45
N ALA A 149 -8.89 -14.90 -9.01
CA ALA A 149 -7.99 -13.76 -9.21
C ALA A 149 -7.57 -13.11 -7.88
N ILE A 150 -8.49 -12.98 -6.92
CA ILE A 150 -8.17 -12.49 -5.56
C ILE A 150 -7.15 -13.41 -4.90
N ASP A 151 -7.38 -14.72 -4.96
CA ASP A 151 -6.51 -15.72 -4.33
C ASP A 151 -5.12 -15.74 -4.95
N GLY A 152 -5.04 -15.73 -6.28
CA GLY A 152 -3.76 -15.66 -6.98
C GLY A 152 -2.93 -14.42 -6.63
N LEU A 153 -3.56 -13.24 -6.54
CA LEU A 153 -2.85 -12.02 -6.15
C LEU A 153 -2.50 -11.98 -4.65
N LEU A 154 -3.33 -12.60 -3.80
CA LEU A 154 -3.05 -12.72 -2.38
C LEU A 154 -1.83 -13.61 -2.15
N ASP A 155 -1.74 -14.75 -2.83
CA ASP A 155 -0.58 -15.65 -2.79
C ASP A 155 0.71 -14.94 -3.24
N HIS A 156 0.64 -14.20 -4.35
CA HIS A 156 1.75 -13.37 -4.82
C HIS A 156 2.20 -12.33 -3.77
N SER A 157 1.25 -11.64 -3.16
CA SER A 157 1.51 -10.62 -2.15
C SER A 157 2.20 -11.23 -0.92
N GLN A 158 1.68 -12.36 -0.42
CA GLN A 158 2.24 -13.07 0.74
C GLN A 158 3.64 -13.61 0.47
N LEU A 159 3.88 -14.18 -0.72
CA LEU A 159 5.20 -14.67 -1.12
C LEU A 159 6.22 -13.54 -1.16
N VAL A 160 5.87 -12.38 -1.73
CA VAL A 160 6.73 -11.19 -1.78
C VAL A 160 7.08 -10.71 -0.37
N VAL A 161 6.09 -10.59 0.52
CA VAL A 161 6.29 -10.21 1.92
C VAL A 161 7.21 -11.21 2.64
N GLN A 162 6.99 -12.51 2.46
CA GLN A 162 7.81 -13.55 3.06
C GLN A 162 9.27 -13.49 2.59
N ARG A 163 9.50 -13.35 1.27
CA ARG A 163 10.84 -13.21 0.70
C ARG A 163 11.53 -11.92 1.13
N GLY A 164 10.79 -10.82 1.22
CA GLY A 164 11.29 -9.58 1.81
C GLY A 164 11.75 -9.76 3.25
N ALA A 165 10.94 -10.44 4.07
CA ALA A 165 11.26 -10.70 5.47
C ALA A 165 12.52 -11.55 5.63
N GLN A 166 12.72 -12.56 4.77
CA GLN A 166 13.97 -13.35 4.75
C GLN A 166 15.20 -12.46 4.48
N ARG A 167 15.13 -11.59 3.47
CA ARG A 167 16.22 -10.66 3.13
C ARG A 167 16.50 -9.64 4.24
N VAL A 168 15.46 -9.16 4.92
CA VAL A 168 15.62 -8.26 6.09
C VAL A 168 16.26 -9.01 7.26
N ALA A 169 15.85 -10.26 7.52
CA ALA A 169 16.43 -11.08 8.59
C ALA A 169 17.95 -11.31 8.39
N GLU A 170 18.40 -11.50 7.15
CA GLU A 170 19.83 -11.60 6.82
C GLU A 170 20.58 -10.30 7.15
N ALA A 171 19.99 -9.14 6.87
CA ALA A 171 20.59 -7.85 7.20
C ALA A 171 20.58 -7.58 8.72
N ALA A 172 19.48 -7.94 9.40
CA ALA A 172 19.36 -7.87 10.85
C ALA A 172 20.44 -8.69 11.55
N LYS A 173 20.81 -9.86 11.01
CA LYS A 173 21.90 -10.68 11.56
C LYS A 173 23.24 -9.94 11.57
N LEU A 174 23.57 -9.19 10.50
CA LEU A 174 24.79 -8.37 10.45
C LEU A 174 24.80 -7.30 11.55
N HIS A 175 23.65 -6.72 11.85
CA HIS A 175 23.51 -5.76 12.95
C HIS A 175 23.75 -6.45 14.31
N ASP A 176 23.16 -7.62 14.53
CA ASP A 176 23.31 -8.40 15.77
C ASP A 176 24.76 -8.89 15.96
N GLU A 177 25.49 -9.13 14.87
CA GLU A 177 26.94 -9.44 14.86
C GLU A 177 27.83 -8.21 15.10
N GLY A 178 27.25 -7.04 15.39
CA GLY A 178 27.99 -5.81 15.68
C GLY A 178 28.44 -5.04 14.43
N ASN A 179 27.86 -5.33 13.26
CA ASN A 179 28.14 -4.62 12.00
C ASN A 179 26.90 -3.87 11.47
N PRO A 180 26.43 -2.82 12.18
CA PRO A 180 25.26 -2.04 11.76
C PRO A 180 25.48 -1.30 10.43
N ALA A 181 26.71 -0.96 10.07
CA ALA A 181 27.01 -0.31 8.80
C ALA A 181 26.74 -1.26 7.60
N ALA A 182 27.17 -2.51 7.69
CA ALA A 182 26.89 -3.52 6.67
C ALA A 182 25.40 -3.87 6.60
N ALA A 183 24.73 -3.96 7.74
CA ALA A 183 23.27 -4.14 7.80
C ALA A 183 22.54 -3.01 7.03
N ALA A 184 22.86 -1.75 7.34
CA ALA A 184 22.27 -0.59 6.67
C ALA A 184 22.56 -0.58 5.15
N ALA A 185 23.77 -0.95 4.74
CA ALA A 185 24.11 -1.05 3.31
C ALA A 185 23.24 -2.10 2.59
N ARG A 186 23.09 -3.30 3.17
CA ARG A 186 22.25 -4.37 2.61
C ARG A 186 20.77 -3.98 2.53
N LEU A 187 20.27 -3.28 3.56
CA LEU A 187 18.89 -2.80 3.59
C LEU A 187 18.64 -1.70 2.54
N ARG A 188 19.59 -0.79 2.30
CA ARG A 188 19.45 0.23 1.25
C ARG A 188 19.37 -0.39 -0.14
N VAL A 189 20.21 -1.40 -0.43
CA VAL A 189 20.12 -2.16 -1.68
C VAL A 189 18.74 -2.83 -1.83
N LEU A 190 18.20 -3.39 -0.75
CA LEU A 190 16.85 -3.96 -0.76
C LEU A 190 15.76 -2.90 -0.98
N VAL A 191 15.85 -1.72 -0.36
CA VAL A 191 14.91 -0.61 -0.56
C VAL A 191 15.02 -0.03 -1.98
N GLU A 192 16.20 0.00 -2.59
CA GLU A 192 16.36 0.39 -3.98
C GLU A 192 15.66 -0.60 -4.93
N ALA A 193 15.76 -1.90 -4.64
CA ALA A 193 15.09 -2.95 -5.41
C ALA A 193 13.58 -3.05 -5.14
N TRP A 194 13.17 -2.72 -3.92
CA TRP A 194 11.78 -2.74 -3.47
C TRP A 194 11.51 -1.53 -2.54
N PRO A 195 11.18 -0.37 -3.12
CA PRO A 195 10.96 0.86 -2.34
C PRO A 195 9.86 0.75 -1.29
N ALA A 196 8.84 -0.08 -1.56
CA ALA A 196 7.70 -0.31 -0.67
C ALA A 196 7.93 -1.44 0.36
N ASN A 197 9.18 -1.87 0.60
CA ASN A 197 9.45 -2.85 1.66
C ASN A 197 9.39 -2.20 3.05
N ALA A 198 8.22 -2.25 3.68
CA ALA A 198 7.98 -1.67 5.00
C ALA A 198 8.95 -2.16 6.08
N LEU A 199 9.24 -3.48 6.09
CA LEU A 199 10.10 -4.08 7.10
C LEU A 199 11.56 -3.64 6.94
N ALA A 200 12.02 -3.42 5.71
CA ALA A 200 13.36 -2.88 5.45
C ALA A 200 13.49 -1.43 5.93
N HIS A 201 12.46 -0.59 5.71
CA HIS A 201 12.43 0.77 6.28
C HIS A 201 12.42 0.77 7.80
N TYR A 202 11.63 -0.12 8.41
CA TYR A 202 11.60 -0.30 9.86
C TYR A 202 12.98 -0.71 10.41
N GLU A 203 13.65 -1.67 9.77
CA GLU A 203 14.98 -2.11 10.21
C GLU A 203 16.03 -1.01 10.01
N LEU A 204 15.97 -0.23 8.92
CA LEU A 204 16.82 0.95 8.74
C LEU A 204 16.63 1.96 9.87
N ALA A 205 15.39 2.17 10.32
CA ALA A 205 15.10 3.04 11.45
C ALA A 205 15.75 2.52 12.74
N LEU A 206 15.70 1.21 13.01
CA LEU A 206 16.37 0.59 14.16
C LEU A 206 17.89 0.73 14.09
N THR A 207 18.50 0.47 12.93
CA THR A 207 19.94 0.63 12.75
C THR A 207 20.37 2.09 12.94
N ALA A 208 19.61 3.05 12.41
CA ALA A 208 19.87 4.47 12.61
C ALA A 208 19.70 4.91 14.07
N ALA A 209 18.70 4.38 14.77
CA ALA A 209 18.48 4.63 16.20
C ALA A 209 19.64 4.08 17.05
N SER A 210 20.10 2.85 16.78
CA SER A 210 21.28 2.29 17.48
C SER A 210 22.52 3.17 17.33
N ARG A 211 22.75 3.70 16.12
CA ARG A 211 23.84 4.66 15.86
C ARG A 211 23.64 5.94 16.66
N GLN A 212 22.43 6.52 16.63
CA GLN A 212 22.10 7.73 17.38
C GLN A 212 22.38 7.57 18.90
N TYR A 213 22.04 6.42 19.47
CA TYR A 213 22.35 6.12 20.88
C TYR A 213 23.86 6.05 21.13
N THR A 214 24.59 5.38 20.25
CA THR A 214 26.05 5.21 20.36
C THR A 214 26.77 6.54 20.25
N ASP A 215 26.38 7.38 19.29
CA ASP A 215 26.93 8.72 19.07
C ASP A 215 26.65 9.64 20.28
N ALA A 216 25.55 9.41 20.99
CA ALA A 216 25.21 10.10 22.24
C ALA A 216 25.91 9.52 23.49
N GLY A 217 26.82 8.55 23.32
CA GLY A 217 27.53 7.88 24.42
C GLY A 217 26.65 6.95 25.26
N ARG A 218 25.52 6.47 24.70
CA ARG A 218 24.54 5.63 25.39
C ARG A 218 24.50 4.22 24.80
N LYS A 219 24.18 3.23 25.64
CA LYS A 219 23.93 1.86 25.18
C LYS A 219 22.60 1.81 24.41
N PRO A 220 22.56 1.29 23.18
CA PRO A 220 21.30 1.09 22.46
C PRO A 220 20.34 0.17 23.23
N PRO A 221 19.03 0.45 23.23
CA PRO A 221 18.05 -0.46 23.81
C PRO A 221 17.97 -1.76 22.99
N PRO A 222 17.51 -2.87 23.59
CA PRO A 222 17.28 -4.10 22.85
C PRO A 222 16.30 -3.90 21.69
N ARG A 223 16.57 -4.48 20.52
CA ARG A 223 15.72 -4.37 19.31
C ARG A 223 14.28 -4.88 19.51
N ALA A 224 14.09 -5.78 20.48
CA ALA A 224 12.77 -6.33 20.82
C ALA A 224 11.92 -5.39 21.69
N ARG A 225 12.50 -4.30 22.22
CA ARG A 225 11.78 -3.33 23.07
C ARG A 225 10.76 -2.58 22.20
N LEU A 226 9.51 -2.50 22.67
CA LEU A 226 8.41 -1.85 21.95
C LEU A 226 8.53 -0.32 21.87
N SER A 227 9.20 0.32 22.83
CA SER A 227 9.50 1.76 22.81
C SER A 227 10.98 1.95 23.04
N ILE A 228 11.71 2.28 21.96
CA ILE A 228 13.15 2.56 22.00
C ILE A 228 13.48 4.05 22.16
N HIS A 229 12.48 4.94 22.16
CA HIS A 229 12.69 6.40 22.12
C HIS A 229 12.38 7.11 23.44
N THR A 230 12.14 6.37 24.52
CA THR A 230 11.84 6.93 25.85
C THR A 230 12.97 7.82 26.36
N ASP A 231 14.23 7.41 26.13
CA ASP A 231 15.40 8.10 26.68
C ASP A 231 15.99 9.11 25.69
N LEU A 232 15.77 8.91 24.39
CA LEU A 232 16.33 9.72 23.31
C LEU A 232 15.30 9.86 22.18
N PRO A 233 14.79 11.09 21.94
CA PRO A 233 13.86 11.34 20.84
C PRO A 233 14.44 10.90 19.49
N PRO A 234 13.62 10.38 18.56
CA PRO A 234 14.10 9.94 17.26
C PRO A 234 14.70 11.10 16.47
N SER A 235 15.85 10.88 15.83
CA SER A 235 16.36 11.82 14.83
C SER A 235 15.42 11.92 13.62
N ALA A 236 15.59 12.95 12.79
CA ALA A 236 14.79 13.12 11.58
C ALA A 236 14.90 11.92 10.61
N GLU A 237 16.09 11.30 10.52
CA GLU A 237 16.32 10.10 9.73
C GLU A 237 15.50 8.91 10.26
N VAL A 238 15.53 8.68 11.57
CA VAL A 238 14.78 7.60 12.24
C VAL A 238 13.28 7.82 12.07
N ALA A 239 12.79 9.04 12.36
CA ALA A 239 11.37 9.38 12.21
C ALA A 239 10.88 9.20 10.77
N SER A 240 11.68 9.61 9.79
CA SER A 240 11.36 9.45 8.36
C SER A 240 11.31 7.98 7.93
N ALA A 241 12.23 7.15 8.41
CA ALA A 241 12.26 5.73 8.11
C ALA A 241 11.04 4.99 8.72
N TYR A 242 10.67 5.29 9.97
CA TYR A 242 9.43 4.76 10.54
C TYR A 242 8.18 5.25 9.80
N ALA A 243 8.14 6.51 9.39
CA ALA A 243 7.01 7.02 8.60
C ALA A 243 6.85 6.26 7.28
N ARG A 244 7.95 5.96 6.57
CA ARG A 244 7.93 5.13 5.37
C ARG A 244 7.48 3.70 5.67
N ALA A 245 7.98 3.09 6.75
CA ALA A 245 7.54 1.76 7.16
C ALA A 245 6.01 1.71 7.36
N ARG A 246 5.44 2.68 8.07
CA ARG A 246 3.97 2.77 8.28
C ARG A 246 3.18 3.04 6.99
N ALA A 247 3.74 3.83 6.07
CA ALA A 247 3.08 4.11 4.80
C ALA A 247 2.95 2.86 3.91
N HIS A 248 3.91 1.94 4.00
CA HIS A 248 3.95 0.71 3.19
C HIS A 248 3.35 -0.51 3.90
N ASP A 249 3.35 -0.54 5.23
CA ASP A 249 2.64 -1.51 6.06
C ASP A 249 2.03 -0.80 7.27
N PRO A 250 0.76 -0.37 7.16
CA PRO A 250 0.11 0.36 8.23
C PRO A 250 -0.18 -0.50 9.45
N LEU A 251 -0.13 -1.83 9.34
CA LEU A 251 -0.31 -2.78 10.44
C LEU A 251 1.02 -3.28 11.03
N LEU A 252 2.16 -2.72 10.58
CA LEU A 252 3.45 -2.92 11.22
C LEU A 252 3.52 -2.11 12.53
N ILE A 253 2.86 -2.63 13.57
CA ILE A 253 2.66 -1.98 14.88
C ILE A 253 3.96 -1.39 15.44
N ARG A 254 5.08 -2.10 15.32
CA ARG A 254 6.38 -1.65 15.86
C ARG A 254 6.91 -0.37 15.20
N ALA A 255 6.47 -0.04 13.98
CA ALA A 255 6.84 1.20 13.32
C ALA A 255 6.17 2.45 13.92
N TYR A 256 5.23 2.30 14.86
CA TYR A 256 4.57 3.42 15.55
C TYR A 256 5.31 3.86 16.82
N GLN A 257 6.42 3.21 17.18
CA GLN A 257 7.22 3.63 18.33
C GLN A 257 7.77 5.06 18.17
N GLY A 258 7.73 5.85 19.25
CA GLY A 258 8.17 7.25 19.24
C GLY A 258 7.21 8.22 18.51
N ASN A 259 6.04 7.76 18.07
CA ASN A 259 4.96 8.60 17.54
C ASN A 259 3.84 8.81 18.58
N GLU A 260 4.21 8.92 19.85
CA GLU A 260 3.30 9.15 20.96
C GLU A 260 2.66 10.54 20.76
N THR A 261 1.41 10.57 20.30
CA THR A 261 0.66 11.83 20.14
C THR A 261 -0.25 12.08 21.35
N PRO A 262 -0.63 13.35 21.60
CA PRO A 262 -1.65 13.67 22.61
C PRO A 262 -3.04 13.06 22.34
N ALA A 263 -3.31 12.64 21.09
CA ALA A 263 -4.61 12.13 20.65
C ALA A 263 -4.89 10.67 21.04
N GLY A 264 -3.96 10.02 21.75
CA GLY A 264 -4.04 8.62 22.13
C GLY A 264 -2.87 7.82 21.58
N ASP A 265 -2.57 6.72 22.26
CA ASP A 265 -1.51 5.81 21.88
C ASP A 265 -1.99 4.96 20.68
N VAL A 266 -1.72 5.39 19.45
CA VAL A 266 -2.05 4.62 18.23
C VAL A 266 -1.52 3.19 18.33
N LEU A 267 -0.38 2.99 18.99
CA LEU A 267 0.17 1.67 19.29
C LEU A 267 -0.82 0.80 20.10
N LEU A 268 -1.53 1.42 21.05
CA LEU A 268 -2.55 0.78 21.88
C LEU A 268 -3.76 0.37 21.06
N VAL A 269 -4.30 1.25 20.22
CA VAL A 269 -5.44 0.94 19.33
C VAL A 269 -5.06 -0.19 18.38
N LEU A 270 -3.86 -0.13 17.80
CA LEU A 270 -3.37 -1.18 16.92
C LEU A 270 -3.18 -2.52 17.64
N GLY A 271 -2.55 -2.50 18.81
CA GLY A 271 -2.23 -3.72 19.56
C GLY A 271 -3.43 -4.37 20.24
N LYS A 272 -4.35 -3.57 20.78
CA LYS A 272 -5.49 -4.07 21.58
C LYS A 272 -6.78 -4.25 20.79
N THR A 273 -6.96 -3.51 19.69
CA THR A 273 -8.23 -3.53 18.94
C THR A 273 -8.02 -4.02 17.52
N VAL A 274 -7.23 -3.32 16.72
CA VAL A 274 -7.08 -3.65 15.28
C VAL A 274 -6.49 -5.04 15.08
N ARG A 275 -5.41 -5.38 15.80
CA ARG A 275 -4.72 -6.65 15.59
C ARG A 275 -5.58 -7.87 15.93
N PRO A 276 -6.25 -7.96 17.10
CA PRO A 276 -7.17 -9.05 17.39
C PRO A 276 -8.29 -9.21 16.35
N LEU A 277 -8.90 -8.10 15.90
CA LEU A 277 -9.96 -8.13 14.89
C LEU A 277 -9.42 -8.59 13.52
N TRP A 278 -8.24 -8.10 13.14
CA TRP A 278 -7.57 -8.52 11.91
C TRP A 278 -7.22 -10.01 11.92
N ASP A 279 -6.73 -10.53 13.06
CA ASP A 279 -6.38 -11.94 13.20
C ASP A 279 -7.61 -12.86 13.09
N ILE A 280 -8.83 -12.37 13.39
CA ILE A 280 -10.07 -13.11 13.13
C ILE A 280 -10.28 -13.29 11.62
N ILE A 281 -10.18 -12.21 10.86
CA ILE A 281 -10.37 -12.21 9.40
C ILE A 281 -9.28 -13.02 8.70
N ALA A 282 -8.02 -12.87 9.15
CA ALA A 282 -6.88 -13.52 8.52
C ALA A 282 -6.77 -15.02 8.82
N ARG A 283 -7.39 -15.51 9.91
CA ARG A 283 -7.28 -16.91 10.32
C ARG A 283 -8.04 -17.85 9.39
N ASP A 284 -9.24 -17.46 8.99
CA ASP A 284 -10.06 -18.25 8.07
C ASP A 284 -10.54 -17.35 6.94
N THR A 285 -9.71 -17.33 5.89
CA THR A 285 -9.97 -16.51 4.69
C THR A 285 -11.21 -16.99 3.91
N GLN A 286 -11.70 -18.21 4.17
CA GLN A 286 -12.86 -18.80 3.50
C GLN A 286 -14.16 -18.53 4.26
N ALA A 287 -14.08 -18.33 5.58
CA ALA A 287 -15.25 -18.03 6.39
C ALA A 287 -15.70 -16.57 6.23
N GLU A 288 -17.02 -16.39 6.17
CA GLU A 288 -17.61 -15.06 6.29
C GLU A 288 -17.37 -14.52 7.69
N THR A 289 -16.67 -13.39 7.79
CA THR A 289 -16.50 -12.66 9.04
C THR A 289 -17.84 -12.01 9.43
N ARG A 290 -18.16 -11.98 10.72
CA ARG A 290 -19.35 -11.30 11.24
C ARG A 290 -19.31 -9.80 10.94
N ASP A 291 -20.46 -9.24 10.61
CA ASP A 291 -20.61 -7.83 10.26
C ASP A 291 -20.13 -6.90 11.39
N GLU A 292 -20.41 -7.24 12.67
CA GLU A 292 -19.94 -6.45 13.82
C GLU A 292 -18.41 -6.40 13.92
N THR A 293 -17.72 -7.47 13.54
CA THR A 293 -16.24 -7.50 13.52
C THR A 293 -15.69 -6.57 12.44
N LEU A 294 -16.34 -6.50 11.27
CA LEU A 294 -15.95 -5.61 10.18
C LEU A 294 -16.20 -4.14 10.54
N TRP A 295 -17.34 -3.79 11.15
CA TRP A 295 -17.61 -2.42 11.64
C TRP A 295 -16.58 -2.00 12.70
N GLN A 296 -16.35 -2.83 13.72
CA GLN A 296 -15.37 -2.55 14.77
C GLN A 296 -13.95 -2.38 14.20
N LEU A 297 -13.60 -3.15 13.17
CA LEU A 297 -12.32 -3.01 12.50
C LEU A 297 -12.25 -1.68 11.72
N ALA A 298 -13.30 -1.34 10.95
CA ALA A 298 -13.34 -0.10 10.16
C ALA A 298 -13.18 1.14 11.06
N ASP A 299 -13.90 1.18 12.19
CA ASP A 299 -13.80 2.25 13.18
C ASP A 299 -12.41 2.31 13.82
N ALA A 300 -11.88 1.17 14.30
CA ALA A 300 -10.57 1.13 14.93
C ALA A 300 -9.42 1.52 13.97
N LEU A 301 -9.56 1.20 12.68
CA LEU A 301 -8.64 1.65 11.63
C LEU A 301 -8.76 3.17 11.39
N GLN A 302 -9.97 3.72 11.43
CA GLN A 302 -10.19 5.18 11.32
C GLN A 302 -9.53 5.91 12.49
N ASP A 303 -9.76 5.44 13.72
CA ASP A 303 -9.16 5.98 14.95
C ASP A 303 -7.63 5.91 14.93
N ALA A 304 -7.06 4.85 14.35
CA ALA A 304 -5.62 4.70 14.15
C ALA A 304 -5.07 5.53 12.98
N GLY A 305 -5.92 6.23 12.22
CA GLY A 305 -5.54 7.02 11.04
C GLY A 305 -5.22 6.19 9.79
N ILE A 306 -5.59 4.90 9.77
CA ILE A 306 -5.39 3.97 8.65
C ILE A 306 -6.63 4.00 7.74
N VAL A 307 -6.86 5.17 7.16
CA VAL A 307 -8.13 5.53 6.51
C VAL A 307 -8.43 4.76 5.21
N GLU A 308 -7.40 4.32 4.46
CA GLU A 308 -7.61 3.51 3.25
C GLU A 308 -8.20 2.12 3.58
N LEU A 309 -7.64 1.45 4.59
CA LEU A 309 -8.17 0.16 5.04
C LEU A 309 -9.50 0.33 5.77
N SER A 310 -9.68 1.41 6.51
CA SER A 310 -10.97 1.75 7.13
C SER A 310 -12.08 1.86 6.06
N LEU A 311 -11.85 2.64 5.00
CA LEU A 311 -12.78 2.73 3.87
C LEU A 311 -13.02 1.37 3.21
N THR A 312 -11.97 0.59 2.99
CA THR A 312 -12.07 -0.73 2.35
C THR A 312 -12.91 -1.70 3.19
N ALA A 313 -12.71 -1.74 4.51
CA ALA A 313 -13.48 -2.57 5.44
C ALA A 313 -14.94 -2.12 5.52
N GLY A 314 -15.19 -0.81 5.64
CA GLY A 314 -16.54 -0.25 5.64
C GLY A 314 -17.28 -0.53 4.33
N GLN A 315 -16.59 -0.47 3.19
CA GLN A 315 -17.18 -0.77 1.89
C GLN A 315 -17.69 -2.21 1.77
N ALA A 316 -16.91 -3.19 2.24
CA ALA A 316 -17.34 -4.59 2.25
C ALA A 316 -18.67 -4.76 3.00
N LEU A 317 -18.86 -4.01 4.08
CA LEU A 317 -20.04 -4.06 4.93
C LEU A 317 -21.25 -3.32 4.36
N ILE A 318 -21.07 -2.10 3.86
CA ILE A 318 -22.12 -1.33 3.16
C ILE A 318 -22.69 -2.15 1.98
N GLY A 319 -21.83 -2.93 1.31
CA GLY A 319 -22.26 -3.87 0.27
C GLY A 319 -23.20 -4.97 0.79
N ARG A 320 -22.93 -5.52 1.98
CA ARG A 320 -23.75 -6.56 2.63
C ARG A 320 -25.10 -6.02 3.14
N GLU A 321 -25.13 -4.76 3.56
CA GLU A 321 -26.34 -4.05 4.02
C GLU A 321 -27.23 -3.57 2.86
N GLY A 322 -26.74 -3.66 1.62
CA GLY A 322 -27.52 -3.44 0.40
C GLY A 322 -27.42 -2.03 -0.19
N GLY A 323 -26.57 -1.16 0.35
CA GLY A 323 -26.33 0.17 -0.20
C GLY A 323 -25.97 1.23 0.85
N TYR A 324 -25.74 2.45 0.37
CA TYR A 324 -25.33 3.58 1.21
C TYR A 324 -26.51 4.26 1.92
N ASP A 325 -26.38 4.47 3.23
CA ASP A 325 -27.31 5.25 4.04
C ASP A 325 -26.79 6.67 4.35
N HIS A 326 -27.35 7.35 5.37
CA HIS A 326 -26.85 8.66 5.80
C HIS A 326 -25.56 8.57 6.64
N GLY A 327 -25.46 7.59 7.54
CA GLY A 327 -24.27 7.36 8.37
C GLY A 327 -23.04 7.03 7.53
N ASP A 328 -23.20 6.20 6.50
CA ASP A 328 -22.15 5.81 5.57
C ASP A 328 -21.53 7.02 4.86
N ARG A 329 -22.38 7.95 4.43
CA ARG A 329 -21.93 9.17 3.75
C ARG A 329 -21.07 10.05 4.66
N LYS A 330 -21.38 10.09 5.96
CA LYS A 330 -20.56 10.81 6.94
C LYS A 330 -19.22 10.12 7.14
N PHE A 331 -19.22 8.81 7.36
CA PHE A 331 -18.01 7.99 7.50
C PHE A 331 -17.07 8.12 6.28
N ILE A 332 -17.63 8.04 5.06
CA ILE A 332 -16.89 8.20 3.80
C ILE A 332 -16.31 9.61 3.68
N ALA A 333 -17.08 10.65 4.01
CA ALA A 333 -16.61 12.02 3.95
C ALA A 333 -15.41 12.27 4.86
N GLU A 334 -15.47 11.76 6.10
CA GLU A 334 -14.41 11.94 7.10
C GLU A 334 -13.12 11.25 6.67
N ASN A 335 -13.19 10.00 6.20
CA ASN A 335 -12.02 9.28 5.70
C ASN A 335 -11.46 9.90 4.41
N LEU A 336 -12.30 10.27 3.43
CA LEU A 336 -11.83 10.90 2.20
C LEU A 336 -11.23 12.29 2.44
N LYS A 337 -11.65 13.01 3.47
CA LYS A 337 -11.10 14.33 3.80
C LYS A 337 -9.62 14.26 4.19
N SER A 338 -9.18 13.19 4.86
CA SER A 338 -7.75 13.00 5.19
C SER A 338 -6.98 12.31 4.05
N LEU A 339 -7.64 11.41 3.33
CA LEU A 339 -7.01 10.57 2.31
C LEU A 339 -6.88 11.25 0.93
N ALA A 340 -7.99 11.75 0.39
CA ALA A 340 -8.08 12.37 -0.94
C ALA A 340 -9.12 13.50 -0.93
N PRO A 341 -8.79 14.69 -0.35
CA PRO A 341 -9.77 15.76 -0.11
C PRO A 341 -10.55 16.19 -1.36
N GLY A 342 -9.91 16.15 -2.54
CA GLY A 342 -10.54 16.49 -3.82
C GLY A 342 -11.64 15.52 -4.26
N ALA A 343 -11.73 14.32 -3.67
CA ALA A 343 -12.76 13.33 -3.97
C ALA A 343 -14.06 13.56 -3.18
N VAL A 344 -14.01 14.27 -2.04
CA VAL A 344 -15.13 14.34 -1.09
C VAL A 344 -16.40 14.85 -1.76
N ALA A 345 -16.37 16.06 -2.34
CA ALA A 345 -17.54 16.66 -2.96
C ALA A 345 -18.13 15.82 -4.12
N PRO A 346 -17.35 15.35 -5.12
CA PRO A 346 -17.91 14.54 -6.20
C PRO A 346 -18.44 13.18 -5.73
N VAL A 347 -17.78 12.53 -4.77
CA VAL A 347 -18.25 11.25 -4.19
C VAL A 347 -19.58 11.46 -3.46
N LEU A 348 -19.66 12.42 -2.54
CA LEU A 348 -20.90 12.67 -1.80
C LEU A 348 -22.06 13.08 -2.72
N LYS A 349 -21.79 13.86 -3.77
CA LYS A 349 -22.79 14.17 -4.80
C LYS A 349 -23.32 12.92 -5.49
N ARG A 350 -22.45 11.94 -5.79
CA ARG A 350 -22.87 10.66 -6.38
C ARG A 350 -23.72 9.85 -5.42
N LEU A 351 -23.25 9.68 -4.18
CA LEU A 351 -23.95 8.90 -3.15
C LEU A 351 -25.31 9.50 -2.75
N ALA A 352 -25.53 10.79 -2.99
CA ALA A 352 -26.80 11.47 -2.74
C ALA A 352 -27.82 11.36 -3.89
N GLN A 353 -27.49 10.75 -5.03
CA GLN A 353 -28.45 10.59 -6.14
C GLN A 353 -29.57 9.61 -5.77
N THR A 354 -30.79 9.84 -6.27
CA THR A 354 -31.94 8.95 -6.03
C THR A 354 -32.65 8.63 -7.36
N PRO A 355 -32.69 7.35 -7.79
CA PRO A 355 -31.94 6.23 -7.22
C PRO A 355 -30.44 6.38 -7.50
N ALA A 356 -29.61 6.01 -6.53
CA ALA A 356 -28.17 5.92 -6.76
C ALA A 356 -27.90 4.80 -7.76
N GLN A 357 -27.13 5.09 -8.80
CA GLN A 357 -26.77 4.11 -9.82
C GLN A 357 -25.34 3.68 -9.61
N PHE A 358 -25.13 2.37 -9.47
CA PHE A 358 -23.81 1.77 -9.34
C PHE A 358 -23.62 0.75 -10.44
N ILE A 359 -22.39 0.62 -10.91
CA ILE A 359 -22.03 -0.43 -11.86
C ILE A 359 -21.44 -1.62 -11.11
N ARG A 360 -21.77 -2.82 -11.58
CA ARG A 360 -21.08 -4.07 -11.25
C ARG A 360 -20.44 -4.59 -12.53
N PHE A 361 -19.20 -5.01 -12.44
CA PHE A 361 -18.50 -5.61 -13.55
C PHE A 361 -18.36 -7.11 -13.31
N VAL A 362 -18.44 -7.87 -14.39
CA VAL A 362 -18.16 -9.31 -14.40
C VAL A 362 -16.87 -9.52 -15.18
N LEU A 363 -16.09 -10.53 -14.80
CA LEU A 363 -14.96 -10.95 -15.62
C LEU A 363 -15.51 -11.68 -16.87
N PRO A 364 -14.95 -11.41 -18.07
CA PRO A 364 -15.40 -12.01 -19.31
C PRO A 364 -15.14 -13.52 -19.40
#